data_AF-A0A957Z861-F1
#
_entry.id   AF-A0A957Z861-F1
#
_cell.length_a   1.000
_cell.length_b   1.000
_cell.length_c   1.000
_cell.angle_alpha   90.00
_cell.angle_beta   90.00
_cell.angle_gamma   90.00
#
_symmetry.space_group_name_H-M   'P 1'
#
loop_
_entity.id
_entity.type
_entity.pdbx_description
1 polymer ?
#
loop_
_entity_poly.entity_id
_entity_poly.type
_entity_poly.pdbx_seq_one_letter_code
_entity_poly.pdbx_strand_id
1 'polypeptide(L)'
;QIALALDLALAANAPPIAQVSAMLAGKSTLLMFDNFEHLTAATPALLHLLHTVPSLKALVTSRVRLNVAGERVVPIEGLAVPAEDAALSARSTTEPLALFAATHLFVEAAEA
;
A
#
# COMPACT_ATOMS: atom_id res chain seq x y z
N GLN A 1 5.07 12.95 -7.39
CA GLN A 1 5.58 11.68 -6.81
C GLN A 1 5.79 10.61 -7.86
N ILE A 2 4.80 10.24 -8.69
CA ILE A 2 4.99 9.22 -9.75
C ILE A 2 6.14 9.57 -10.71
N ALA A 3 6.15 10.78 -11.30
CA ALA A 3 7.22 11.19 -12.21
C ALA A 3 8.61 11.13 -11.55
N LEU A 4 8.72 11.54 -10.29
CA LEU A 4 9.97 11.47 -9.53
C LEU A 4 10.43 10.02 -9.32
N ALA A 5 9.52 9.12 -8.96
CA ALA A 5 9.83 7.70 -8.79
C ALA A 5 10.23 7.01 -10.11
N LEU A 6 9.81 7.57 -11.23
CA LEU A 6 10.14 7.11 -12.59
C LEU A 6 11.38 7.83 -13.17
N ASP A 7 12.02 8.69 -12.38
CA ASP A 7 13.12 9.57 -12.79
C ASP A 7 12.81 10.39 -14.05
N LEU A 8 11.54 10.79 -14.19
CA LEU A 8 11.01 11.54 -15.33
C LEU A 8 11.03 13.04 -15.03
N ALA A 9 11.87 13.77 -15.75
CA ALA A 9 11.82 15.23 -15.78
C ALA A 9 10.60 15.70 -16.59
N LEU A 10 9.73 16.48 -15.95
CA LEU A 10 8.52 17.01 -16.59
C LEU A 10 8.83 18.28 -17.37
N ALA A 11 8.39 18.32 -18.63
CA ALA A 11 8.41 19.52 -19.45
C ALA A 11 7.21 20.43 -19.13
N ALA A 12 7.39 21.75 -19.24
CA ALA A 12 6.33 22.73 -18.94
C ALA A 12 5.24 22.83 -20.03
N ASN A 13 5.51 22.32 -21.24
CA ASN A 13 4.65 22.48 -22.42
C ASN A 13 3.57 21.40 -22.56
N ALA A 14 3.47 20.45 -21.64
CA ALA A 14 2.47 19.39 -21.67
C ALA A 14 1.95 19.06 -20.26
N PRO A 15 0.69 18.62 -20.12
CA PRO A 15 0.18 18.18 -18.83
C PRO A 15 1.04 17.04 -18.24
N PRO A 16 1.40 17.07 -16.94
CA PRO A 16 2.23 16.05 -16.31
C PRO A 16 1.72 14.62 -16.49
N ILE A 17 0.40 14.44 -16.41
CA ILE A 17 -0.21 13.11 -16.53
C ILE A 17 -0.03 12.52 -17.93
N ALA A 18 -0.08 13.35 -18.98
CA ALA A 18 0.12 12.91 -20.36
C ALA A 18 1.57 12.46 -20.59
N GLN A 19 2.54 13.16 -19.99
CA GLN A 19 3.95 12.81 -20.07
C GLN A 19 4.24 11.48 -19.36
N VAL A 20 3.67 11.28 -18.16
CA VAL A 20 3.77 10.00 -17.43
C VAL A 20 3.12 8.87 -18.22
N SER A 21 1.91 9.08 -18.77
CA SER A 21 1.23 8.10 -19.62
C SER A 21 2.09 7.70 -20.82
N ALA A 22 2.66 8.67 -21.54
CA ALA A 22 3.53 8.41 -22.69
C ALA A 22 4.78 7.60 -22.30
N MET A 23 5.38 7.90 -21.14
CA MET A 23 6.56 7.18 -20.67
C MET A 23 6.27 5.73 -20.27
N LEU A 24 5.05 5.46 -19.79
CA LEU A 24 4.57 4.13 -19.39
C LEU A 24 3.93 3.35 -20.54
N ALA A 25 3.58 4.01 -21.65
CA ALA A 25 2.94 3.39 -22.81
C ALA A 25 3.81 2.26 -23.38
N GLY A 26 3.18 1.12 -23.67
CA GLY A 26 3.85 -0.07 -24.19
C GLY A 26 4.69 -0.84 -23.17
N LYS A 27 4.77 -0.40 -21.91
CA LYS A 27 5.47 -1.10 -20.83
C LYS A 27 4.49 -1.80 -19.91
N SER A 28 4.87 -2.98 -19.43
CA SER A 28 4.15 -3.66 -18.35
C SER A 28 4.74 -3.20 -17.02
N THR A 29 4.13 -2.17 -16.42
CA THR A 29 4.62 -1.54 -15.18
C THR A 29 3.64 -1.79 -14.04
N LEU A 30 4.17 -2.05 -12.85
CA LEU A 30 3.41 -2.05 -11.60
C LEU A 30 3.83 -0.82 -10.78
N LEU A 31 2.88 0.05 -10.46
CA LEU A 31 3.08 1.15 -9.52
C LEU A 31 2.61 0.69 -8.14
N MET A 32 3.48 0.81 -7.13
CA MET A 32 3.16 0.52 -5.74
C MET A 32 3.02 1.83 -4.97
N PHE A 33 1.87 2.02 -4.36
CA PHE A 33 1.59 3.17 -3.50
C PHE A 33 1.44 2.68 -2.08
N ASP A 34 2.29 3.20 -1.21
CA ASP A 34 2.21 2.93 0.22
C ASP A 34 1.45 4.05 0.94
N ASN A 35 0.67 3.71 1.96
CA ASN A 35 -0.09 4.63 2.82
C ASN A 35 -0.97 5.65 2.07
N PHE A 36 -1.76 5.17 1.11
CA PHE A 36 -2.54 6.04 0.22
C PHE A 36 -3.75 6.71 0.87
N GLU A 37 -4.05 6.46 2.15
CA GLU A 37 -5.15 7.10 2.89
C GLU A 37 -5.04 8.64 2.92
N HIS A 38 -3.83 9.18 2.83
CA HIS A 38 -3.58 10.63 2.81
C HIS A 38 -3.66 11.24 1.40
N LEU A 39 -3.72 10.40 0.36
CA LEU A 39 -3.64 10.81 -1.05
C LEU A 39 -4.92 10.50 -1.83
N THR A 40 -6.04 10.30 -1.15
CA THR A 40 -7.33 9.97 -1.76
C THR A 40 -7.79 10.99 -2.83
N ALA A 41 -7.42 12.27 -2.71
CA ALA A 41 -7.66 13.29 -3.73
C ALA A 41 -6.95 13.04 -5.07
N ALA A 42 -5.88 12.24 -5.08
CA ALA A 42 -5.14 11.86 -6.29
C ALA A 42 -5.75 10.65 -7.02
N THR A 43 -6.77 10.01 -6.46
CA THR A 43 -7.44 8.82 -7.04
C THR A 43 -7.91 9.04 -8.49
N PRO A 44 -8.56 10.17 -8.85
CA PRO A 44 -8.99 10.39 -10.23
C PRO A 44 -7.83 10.42 -11.23
N ALA A 45 -6.67 10.96 -10.84
CA ALA A 45 -5.48 10.99 -11.68
C ALA A 45 -4.88 9.58 -11.87
N LEU A 46 -4.87 8.76 -10.81
CA LEU A 46 -4.46 7.36 -10.89
C LEU A 46 -5.38 6.56 -11.84
N LEU A 47 -6.70 6.72 -11.71
CA LEU A 47 -7.66 6.06 -12.60
C LEU A 47 -7.48 6.49 -14.06
N HIS A 48 -7.29 7.79 -14.30
CA HIS A 48 -7.01 8.30 -15.65
C HIS A 48 -5.77 7.64 -16.24
N LEU A 49 -4.71 7.47 -15.45
CA LEU A 49 -3.48 6.82 -15.89
C LEU A 49 -3.70 5.33 -16.22
N LEU A 50 -4.40 4.60 -15.35
CA LEU A 50 -4.74 3.19 -15.55
C LEU A 50 -5.63 2.98 -16.79
N HIS A 51 -6.55 3.90 -17.08
CA HIS A 51 -7.37 3.84 -18.30
C HIS A 51 -6.56 4.17 -19.56
N THR A 52 -5.61 5.10 -19.46
CA THR A 52 -4.80 5.55 -20.61
C THR A 52 -3.71 4.54 -20.95
N VAL A 53 -3.21 3.79 -19.98
CA VAL A 53 -2.14 2.80 -20.15
C VAL A 53 -2.66 1.42 -19.70
N PRO A 54 -3.31 0.63 -20.59
CA PRO A 54 -3.95 -0.62 -20.22
C PRO A 54 -3.01 -1.71 -19.66
N SER A 55 -1.71 -1.61 -19.95
CA SER A 55 -0.67 -2.50 -19.43
C SER A 55 -0.18 -2.13 -18.02
N LEU A 56 -0.62 -0.98 -17.49
CA LEU A 56 -0.28 -0.50 -16.16
C LEU A 56 -1.14 -1.20 -15.11
N LYS A 57 -0.50 -1.62 -14.02
CA LYS A 57 -1.18 -2.07 -12.80
C LYS A 57 -0.81 -1.17 -11.64
N ALA A 58 -1.71 -1.03 -10.67
CA ALA A 58 -1.45 -0.35 -9.41
C ALA A 58 -1.71 -1.30 -8.24
N LEU A 59 -0.76 -1.36 -7.30
CA LEU A 59 -0.95 -1.93 -5.98
C LEU A 59 -0.96 -0.78 -4.98
N VAL A 60 -2.01 -0.69 -4.18
CA VAL A 60 -2.21 0.40 -3.24
C VAL A 60 -2.39 -0.21 -1.84
N THR A 61 -1.56 0.19 -0.89
CA THR A 61 -1.82 -0.05 0.53
C THR A 61 -2.57 1.17 1.07
N SER A 62 -3.65 0.92 1.80
CA SER A 62 -4.41 1.98 2.47
C SER A 62 -5.25 1.44 3.61
N ARG A 63 -5.50 2.27 4.62
CA ARG A 63 -6.43 1.98 5.71
C ARG A 63 -7.90 2.17 5.32
N VAL A 64 -8.18 2.78 4.18
CA VAL A 64 -9.52 2.99 3.65
C VAL A 64 -9.61 2.44 2.23
N ARG A 65 -10.80 1.98 1.84
CA ARG A 65 -11.05 1.61 0.43
C ARG A 65 -11.02 2.86 -0.43
N LEU A 66 -10.54 2.73 -1.66
CA LEU A 66 -10.57 3.82 -2.63
C LEU A 66 -11.99 4.02 -3.18
N ASN A 67 -12.84 2.98 -3.14
CA ASN A 67 -14.23 2.98 -3.61
C ASN A 67 -14.34 3.33 -5.10
N VAL A 68 -13.53 2.68 -5.93
CA VAL A 68 -13.45 2.94 -7.37
C VAL A 68 -13.86 1.73 -8.20
N ALA A 69 -14.34 1.97 -9.42
CA ALA A 69 -14.64 0.91 -10.36
C ALA A 69 -13.37 0.12 -10.72
N GLY A 70 -13.48 -1.21 -10.72
CA GLY A 70 -12.35 -2.11 -11.00
C GLY A 70 -11.40 -2.31 -9.80
N GLU A 71 -11.70 -1.75 -8.63
CA GLU A 71 -10.94 -2.01 -7.40
C GLU A 71 -11.06 -3.47 -6.98
N ARG A 72 -9.92 -4.13 -6.74
CA ARG A 72 -9.84 -5.43 -6.10
C ARG A 72 -9.25 -5.27 -4.71
N VAL A 73 -10.10 -5.28 -3.70
CA VAL A 73 -9.69 -5.16 -2.30
C VAL A 73 -9.16 -6.51 -1.79
N VAL A 74 -7.97 -6.49 -1.23
CA VAL A 74 -7.39 -7.62 -0.49
C VAL A 74 -7.31 -7.19 0.99
N PRO A 75 -8.26 -7.59 1.84
CA PRO A 75 -8.17 -7.29 3.26
C PRO A 75 -6.98 -8.07 3.86
N ILE A 76 -6.13 -7.37 4.59
CA ILE A 76 -5.04 -7.98 5.35
C ILE A 76 -5.54 -8.14 6.78
N GLU A 77 -5.60 -9.37 7.27
CA GLU A 77 -5.93 -9.65 8.66
C GLU A 77 -4.77 -9.25 9.57
N GLY A 78 -5.10 -8.91 10.82
CA GLY A 78 -4.08 -8.66 11.83
C GLY A 78 -3.23 -9.91 12.09
N LEU A 79 -2.02 -9.70 12.61
CA LEU A 79 -1.20 -10.81 13.08
C LEU A 79 -1.94 -11.59 14.17
N ALA A 80 -1.73 -12.91 14.22
CA ALA A 80 -2.33 -13.76 15.24
C ALA A 80 -1.92 -13.26 16.63
N VAL A 81 -2.92 -13.12 17.51
CA VAL A 81 -2.75 -12.73 18.91
C VAL A 81 -3.18 -13.87 19.83
N PRO A 82 -2.61 -13.97 21.04
CA PRO A 82 -3.09 -14.90 22.05
C PRO A 82 -4.57 -14.66 22.36
N ALA A 83 -5.32 -15.74 22.60
CA ALA A 83 -6.67 -15.63 23.14
C ALA A 83 -6.64 -14.97 24.53
N GLU A 84 -7.70 -14.22 24.88
CA GLU A 84 -7.73 -13.42 26.11
C GLU A 84 -7.53 -14.26 27.39
N ASP A 85 -8.06 -15.49 27.40
CA ASP A 85 -7.91 -16.48 28.48
C ASP A 85 -6.47 -17.01 28.62
N ALA A 86 -5.78 -17.22 27.50
CA ALA A 86 -4.37 -17.57 27.45
C ALA A 86 -3.49 -16.40 27.92
N ALA A 87 -3.83 -15.15 27.57
CA ALA A 87 -3.11 -13.96 28.03
C ALA A 87 -3.24 -13.73 29.54
N LEU A 88 -4.43 -13.97 30.11
CA LEU A 88 -4.68 -13.88 31.56
C LEU A 88 -3.97 -14.98 32.35
N SER A 89 -3.85 -16.18 31.78
CA SER A 89 -3.13 -17.32 32.38
C SER A 89 -1.60 -17.20 32.25
N ALA A 90 -1.11 -16.49 31.23
CA ALA A 90 0.30 -16.20 31.00
C ALA A 90 0.88 -15.10 31.92
N ARG A 91 0.10 -14.52 32.85
CA ARG A 91 0.59 -13.57 33.86
C ARG A 91 1.74 -14.11 34.73
N SER A 92 2.04 -15.41 34.65
CA SER A 92 3.12 -16.07 35.37
C SER A 92 4.30 -16.54 34.48
N THR A 93 4.18 -16.55 33.13
CA THR A 93 5.28 -16.93 32.21
C THR A 93 5.14 -16.31 30.81
N THR A 94 6.23 -15.77 30.25
CA THR A 94 6.27 -15.11 28.92
C THR A 94 6.41 -16.10 27.75
N GLU A 95 6.84 -17.34 27.99
CA GLU A 95 7.11 -18.33 26.94
C GLU A 95 5.94 -18.61 25.97
N PRO A 96 4.66 -18.65 26.39
CA PRO A 96 3.55 -18.88 25.47
C PRO A 96 3.31 -17.70 24.51
N LEU A 97 3.67 -16.48 24.92
CA LEU A 97 3.40 -15.25 24.15
C LEU A 97 4.41 -15.06 23.03
N ALA A 98 5.65 -15.51 23.22
CA ALA A 98 6.69 -15.49 22.20
C ALA A 98 6.40 -16.41 21.01
N LEU A 99 5.31 -17.19 20.99
CA LEU A 99 4.92 -17.97 19.82
C LEU A 99 4.11 -17.14 18.79
N PHE A 100 3.63 -15.96 19.19
CA PHE A 100 2.72 -15.15 18.38
C PHE A 100 3.48 -14.07 17.62
N ALA A 101 3.23 -13.98 16.30
CA ALA A 101 3.87 -12.99 15.43
C ALA A 101 3.60 -11.54 15.89
N ALA A 102 2.42 -11.27 16.46
CA ALA A 102 2.09 -9.95 17.00
C ALA A 102 3.01 -9.57 18.18
N THR A 103 3.34 -10.52 19.06
CA THR A 103 4.25 -10.28 20.19
C THR A 103 5.68 -10.05 19.73
N HIS A 104 6.15 -10.80 18.73
CA HIS A 104 7.46 -10.57 18.11
C HIS A 104 7.58 -9.18 17.51
N LEU A 105 6.62 -8.78 16.67
CA LEU A 105 6.62 -7.46 16.02
C LEU A 105 6.59 -6.33 17.06
N PHE A 106 5.84 -6.51 18.16
CA PHE A 106 5.79 -5.53 19.24
C PHE A 106 7.14 -5.35 19.93
N VAL A 107 7.84 -6.45 20.25
CA VAL A 107 9.18 -6.39 20.87
C VAL A 107 10.18 -5.74 19.92
N GLU A 108 10.21 -6.18 18.66
CA GLU A 108 11.10 -5.61 17.64
C GLU A 108 10.88 -4.10 17.46
N ALA A 109 9.62 -3.66 17.42
CA ALA A 109 9.28 -2.24 17.29
C ALA A 109 9.61 -1.40 18.54
N ALA A 110 9.67 -2.01 19.72
CA ALA A 110 10.03 -1.33 20.97
C ALA A 110 11.54 -1.16 21.14
N GLU A 111 12.33 -2.00 20.47
CA GLU A 111 13.80 -1.97 20.49
C GLU A 111 14.41 -1.08 19.39
N ALA A 112 13.61 -0.67 18.39
CA ALA A 112 14.01 0.20 17.29
C ALA A 112 13.90 1.71 17.64
#